data_AF-A0A355GP98-F1
#
_entry.id   AF-A0A355GP98-F1
#
_cell.length_a   1.000
_cell.length_b   1.000
_cell.length_c   1.000
_cell.angle_alpha   90.00
_cell.angle_beta   90.00
_cell.angle_gamma   90.00
#
_symmetry.space_group_name_H-M   'P 1'
#
loop_
_entity.id
_entity.type
_entity.pdbx_description
1 polymer ?
#
loop_
_entity_poly.entity_id
_entity_poly.type
_entity_poly.pdbx_seq_one_letter_code
_entity_poly.pdbx_strand_id
1 'polypeptide(L)'
;AVLAAGKHLDFSDTTALVLGGTGPVGQRAAQLLAKRGAKVILASRSADRAQAACEAIAQIVENADLTPLALKDHKQIEAANKSTSLIISAGAAGVKLLPSACWKPMKQLKVVIDLNAVPPAGIEEVDVMDKATDRDGILCYGAIGVGGTKMKIHKAAIQKLFETNDLLLDTEEIYQIGVDLQS
;
A
#
# COMPACT_ATOMS: atom_id res chain seq x y z
N ALA A 1 -1.41 -2.32 -5.73
CA ALA A 1 -1.86 -2.14 -4.34
C ALA A 1 -2.96 -1.09 -4.26
N VAL A 2 -2.66 0.19 -4.48
CA VAL A 2 -3.65 1.28 -4.34
C VAL A 2 -4.88 1.10 -5.24
N LEU A 3 -4.69 0.77 -6.53
CA LEU A 3 -5.80 0.43 -7.42
C LEU A 3 -6.65 -0.78 -6.96
N ALA A 4 -6.06 -1.73 -6.23
CA ALA A 4 -6.81 -2.88 -5.70
C ALA A 4 -7.62 -2.48 -4.46
N ALA A 5 -7.04 -1.65 -3.58
CA ALA A 5 -7.73 -1.10 -2.43
C ALA A 5 -8.90 -0.19 -2.85
N GLY A 6 -8.70 0.67 -3.85
CA GLY A 6 -9.71 1.62 -4.33
C GLY A 6 -10.94 0.99 -5.00
N LYS A 7 -10.96 -0.34 -5.19
CA LYS A 7 -12.16 -1.07 -5.60
C LYS A 7 -13.16 -1.25 -4.47
N HIS A 8 -12.71 -1.11 -3.22
CA HIS A 8 -13.45 -1.48 -2.02
C HIS A 8 -13.56 -0.35 -1.01
N LEU A 9 -12.74 0.69 -1.16
CA LEU A 9 -12.58 1.76 -0.19
C LEU A 9 -12.66 3.11 -0.87
N ASP A 10 -13.43 4.01 -0.26
CA ASP A 10 -13.30 5.44 -0.50
C ASP A 10 -12.10 5.97 0.28
N PHE A 11 -11.14 6.55 -0.42
CA PHE A 11 -9.91 7.01 0.20
C PHE A 11 -10.10 8.24 1.08
N SER A 12 -11.11 9.08 0.86
CA SER A 12 -11.36 10.23 1.75
C SER A 12 -11.72 9.82 3.18
N ASP A 13 -12.28 8.62 3.35
CA ASP A 13 -12.67 8.04 4.64
C ASP A 13 -11.73 6.89 5.08
N THR A 14 -10.61 6.70 4.38
CA THR A 14 -9.66 5.61 4.65
C THR A 14 -8.50 6.06 5.52
N THR A 15 -8.28 5.33 6.62
CA THR A 15 -6.99 5.33 7.31
C THR A 15 -6.18 4.11 6.84
N ALA A 16 -5.05 4.36 6.19
CA ALA A 16 -4.17 3.34 5.64
C ALA A 16 -2.88 3.19 6.46
N LEU A 17 -2.57 1.97 6.90
CA LEU A 17 -1.30 1.62 7.52
C LEU A 17 -0.37 1.00 6.46
N VAL A 18 0.75 1.65 6.18
CA VAL A 18 1.76 1.18 5.22
C VAL A 18 2.97 0.65 5.98
N LEU A 19 3.09 -0.67 6.08
CA LEU A 19 4.21 -1.36 6.73
C LEU A 19 5.39 -1.47 5.76
N GLY A 20 6.62 -1.26 6.25
CA GLY A 20 7.79 -1.21 5.38
C GLY A 20 7.77 0.03 4.45
N GLY A 21 7.06 1.08 4.85
CA GLY A 21 6.70 2.22 4.00
C GLY A 21 7.88 3.06 3.50
N THR A 22 9.08 2.89 4.06
CA THR A 22 10.26 3.68 3.69
C THR A 22 10.97 3.18 2.44
N GLY A 23 10.62 1.99 1.93
CA GLY A 23 11.15 1.49 0.65
C GLY A 23 10.44 2.11 -0.56
N PRO A 24 10.98 1.93 -1.79
CA PRO A 24 10.42 2.55 -2.99
C PRO A 24 8.94 2.23 -3.22
N VAL A 25 8.55 0.96 -3.04
CA VAL A 25 7.15 0.53 -3.20
C VAL A 25 6.24 1.14 -2.14
N GLY A 26 6.70 1.17 -0.88
CA GLY A 26 5.96 1.73 0.24
C GLY A 26 5.72 3.23 0.09
N GLN A 27 6.75 3.98 -0.31
CA GLN A 27 6.64 5.43 -0.51
C GLN A 27 5.67 5.77 -1.65
N ARG A 28 5.72 5.03 -2.77
CA ARG A 28 4.77 5.24 -3.89
C ARG A 28 3.34 4.87 -3.51
N ALA A 29 3.14 3.81 -2.73
CA ALA A 29 1.82 3.48 -2.21
C ALA A 29 1.29 4.59 -1.29
N ALA A 30 2.11 5.08 -0.36
CA ALA A 30 1.76 6.17 0.55
C ALA A 30 1.45 7.47 -0.19
N GLN A 31 2.28 7.87 -1.15
CA GLN A 31 2.06 9.05 -2.00
C GLN A 31 0.72 8.97 -2.76
N LEU A 32 0.43 7.84 -3.39
CA LEU A 32 -0.80 7.64 -4.13
C LEU A 32 -2.04 7.63 -3.23
N LEU A 33 -1.95 7.05 -2.03
CA LEU A 33 -3.03 7.07 -1.03
C LEU A 33 -3.28 8.50 -0.52
N ALA A 34 -2.22 9.20 -0.12
CA ALA A 34 -2.32 10.57 0.39
C ALA A 34 -2.92 11.53 -0.65
N LYS A 35 -2.50 11.41 -1.91
CA LYS A 35 -3.05 12.24 -3.02
C LYS A 35 -4.53 11.98 -3.29
N ARG A 36 -5.08 10.86 -2.80
CA ARG A 36 -6.50 10.50 -2.90
C ARG A 36 -7.29 10.79 -1.61
N GLY A 37 -6.69 11.52 -0.67
CA GLY A 37 -7.35 11.95 0.55
C GLY A 37 -7.28 10.95 1.71
N ALA A 38 -6.57 9.83 1.56
CA ALA A 38 -6.41 8.89 2.66
C ALA A 38 -5.46 9.44 3.73
N LYS A 39 -5.82 9.20 4.98
CA LYS A 39 -4.89 9.34 6.11
C LYS A 39 -3.90 8.19 6.09
N VAL A 40 -2.62 8.49 5.92
CA VAL A 40 -1.58 7.46 5.80
C VAL A 40 -0.70 7.42 7.04
N ILE A 41 -0.67 6.26 7.68
CA ILE A 41 0.28 5.93 8.74
C ILE A 41 1.45 5.17 8.10
N LEU A 42 2.61 5.81 7.99
CA LEU A 42 3.79 5.22 7.34
C LEU A 42 4.69 4.60 8.41
N ALA A 43 4.72 3.27 8.45
CA ALA A 43 5.41 2.52 9.48
C ALA A 43 6.80 2.03 9.04
N SER A 44 7.78 2.21 9.93
CA SER A 44 9.15 1.73 9.77
C SER A 44 9.77 1.37 11.11
N ARG A 45 10.76 0.47 11.10
CA ARG A 45 11.58 0.18 12.29
C ARG A 45 12.42 1.36 12.77
N SER A 46 12.65 2.35 11.90
CA SER A 46 13.41 3.57 12.22
C SER A 46 12.48 4.77 12.16
N ALA A 47 12.39 5.49 13.27
CA ALA A 47 11.60 6.71 13.39
C ALA A 47 12.06 7.75 12.36
N ASP A 48 13.37 8.01 12.29
CA ASP A 48 13.96 8.99 11.38
C ASP A 48 13.65 8.68 9.91
N ARG A 49 13.72 7.41 9.50
CA ARG A 49 13.37 7.03 8.13
C ARG A 49 11.88 7.19 7.85
N ALA A 50 11.01 6.88 8.81
CA ALA A 50 9.58 7.09 8.64
C ALA A 50 9.25 8.58 8.51
N GLN A 51 9.85 9.41 9.36
CA GLN A 51 9.72 10.87 9.35
C GLN A 51 10.18 11.44 8.01
N ALA A 52 11.41 11.14 7.59
CA ALA A 52 11.97 11.61 6.32
C ALA A 52 11.14 11.18 5.10
N ALA A 53 10.58 9.97 5.12
CA ALA A 53 9.69 9.50 4.05
C ALA A 53 8.37 10.29 4.02
N CYS A 54 7.78 10.59 5.18
CA CYS A 54 6.57 11.42 5.24
C CYS A 54 6.85 12.84 4.76
N GLU A 55 7.95 13.44 5.18
CA GLU A 55 8.37 14.79 4.74
C GLU A 55 8.57 14.84 3.23
N ALA A 56 9.28 13.86 2.65
CA ALA A 56 9.48 13.78 1.21
C ALA A 56 8.16 13.67 0.43
N ILE A 57 7.19 12.91 0.93
CA ILE A 57 5.87 12.80 0.29
C ILE A 57 5.08 14.10 0.46
N ALA A 58 5.16 14.76 1.62
CA ALA A 58 4.48 16.03 1.88
C ALA A 58 5.00 17.19 1.00
N GLN A 59 6.24 17.12 0.51
CA GLN A 59 6.75 18.07 -0.50
C GLN A 59 6.11 17.87 -1.89
N ILE A 60 5.55 16.69 -2.16
CA ILE A 60 4.96 16.33 -3.46
C ILE A 60 3.43 16.43 -3.42
N VAL A 61 2.82 16.11 -2.28
CA VAL A 61 1.37 16.05 -2.09
C VAL A 61 0.97 17.13 -1.09
N GLU A 62 0.35 18.19 -1.60
CA GLU A 62 -0.20 19.26 -0.78
C GLU A 62 -1.30 18.72 0.14
N ASN A 63 -1.34 19.20 1.39
CA ASN A 63 -2.33 18.81 2.40
C ASN A 63 -2.38 17.30 2.73
N ALA A 64 -1.28 16.57 2.50
CA ALA A 64 -1.21 15.15 2.83
C ALA A 64 -1.32 14.89 4.36
N ASP A 65 -2.30 14.08 4.79
CA ASP A 65 -2.39 13.59 6.18
C ASP A 65 -1.47 12.36 6.35
N LEU A 66 -0.22 12.63 6.69
CA LEU A 66 0.83 11.63 6.89
C LEU A 66 1.24 11.59 8.36
N THR A 67 1.23 10.39 8.94
CA THR A 67 1.73 10.15 10.30
C THR A 67 2.85 9.10 10.26
N PRO A 68 4.10 9.46 10.59
CA PRO A 68 5.17 8.47 10.71
C PRO A 68 4.97 7.62 11.97
N LEU A 69 5.18 6.31 11.84
CA LEU A 69 5.09 5.36 12.95
C LEU A 69 6.40 4.57 13.09
N ALA A 70 7.06 4.74 14.24
CA ALA A 70 8.18 3.90 14.63
C ALA A 70 7.66 2.56 15.18
N LEU A 71 7.83 1.50 14.40
CA LEU A 71 7.33 0.16 14.71
C LEU A 71 8.49 -0.69 15.25
N LYS A 72 8.66 -0.67 16.58
CA LYS A 72 9.70 -1.45 17.28
C LYS A 72 9.17 -2.84 17.67
N ASP A 73 7.87 -2.93 17.92
CA ASP A 73 7.13 -4.16 18.19
C ASP A 73 5.69 -4.05 17.63
N HIS A 74 4.93 -5.15 17.69
CA HIS A 74 3.56 -5.16 17.17
C HIS A 74 2.53 -4.51 18.11
N LYS A 75 2.87 -4.16 19.36
CA LYS A 75 1.94 -3.47 20.28
C LYS A 75 1.64 -2.07 19.81
N GLN A 76 2.58 -1.40 19.13
CA GLN A 76 2.32 -0.08 18.54
C GLN A 76 1.28 -0.11 17.41
N ILE A 77 1.01 -1.29 16.83
CA ILE A 77 -0.04 -1.47 15.83
C ILE A 77 -1.41 -1.33 16.48
N GLU A 78 -1.58 -1.68 17.77
CA GLU A 78 -2.85 -1.50 18.50
C GLU A 78 -3.32 -0.04 18.57
N ALA A 79 -2.40 0.92 18.57
CA ALA A 79 -2.74 2.34 18.51
C ALA A 79 -3.23 2.76 17.11
N ALA A 80 -2.65 2.20 16.05
CA ALA A 80 -3.15 2.34 14.68
C ALA A 80 -4.48 1.58 14.48
N ASN A 81 -4.73 0.52 15.27
CA ASN A 81 -5.81 -0.44 15.03
C ASN A 81 -7.24 0.11 15.11
N LYS A 82 -7.47 1.26 15.73
CA LYS A 82 -8.85 1.71 16.00
C LYS A 82 -9.58 2.25 14.78
N SER A 83 -8.87 2.88 13.84
CA SER A 83 -9.47 3.49 12.65
C SER A 83 -8.92 2.95 11.34
N THR A 84 -7.86 2.14 11.35
CA THR A 84 -7.29 1.57 10.13
C THR A 84 -8.28 0.66 9.41
N SER A 85 -8.61 1.03 8.18
CA SER A 85 -9.47 0.27 7.26
C SER A 85 -8.68 -0.42 6.15
N LEU A 86 -7.42 -0.01 5.93
CA LEU A 86 -6.51 -0.56 4.94
C LEU A 86 -5.12 -0.84 5.52
N ILE A 87 -4.58 -2.03 5.26
CA ILE A 87 -3.16 -2.34 5.49
C ILE A 87 -2.47 -2.68 4.17
N ILE A 88 -1.29 -2.09 3.94
CA ILE A 88 -0.39 -2.48 2.84
C ILE A 88 0.97 -2.83 3.42
N SER A 89 1.41 -4.08 3.22
CA SER A 89 2.78 -4.52 3.52
C SER A 89 3.67 -4.38 2.29
N ALA A 90 4.67 -3.49 2.41
CA ALA A 90 5.73 -3.26 1.43
C ALA A 90 7.11 -3.64 2.01
N GLY A 91 7.15 -4.71 2.81
CA GLY A 91 8.36 -5.24 3.42
C GLY A 91 9.40 -5.75 2.43
N ALA A 92 10.62 -5.98 2.92
CA ALA A 92 11.64 -6.68 2.16
C ALA A 92 11.23 -8.14 1.88
N ALA A 93 11.78 -8.73 0.82
CA ALA A 93 11.51 -10.11 0.44
C ALA A 93 11.82 -11.08 1.59
N GLY A 94 10.90 -12.02 1.86
CA GLY A 94 11.06 -13.04 2.90
C GLY A 94 10.99 -12.50 4.35
N VAL A 95 10.48 -11.28 4.55
CA VAL A 95 10.34 -10.69 5.89
C VAL A 95 8.87 -10.66 6.30
N LYS A 96 8.52 -11.42 7.34
CA LYS A 96 7.23 -11.32 8.03
C LYS A 96 7.18 -10.03 8.86
N LEU A 97 6.18 -9.19 8.63
CA LEU A 97 5.97 -7.90 9.28
C LEU A 97 4.75 -7.86 10.20
N LEU A 98 3.73 -8.69 9.94
CA LEU A 98 2.46 -8.62 10.66
C LEU A 98 1.89 -10.01 10.95
N PRO A 99 1.86 -10.43 12.23
CA PRO A 99 1.16 -11.64 12.65
C PRO A 99 -0.35 -11.51 12.54
N SER A 100 -1.08 -12.63 12.39
CA SER A 100 -2.54 -12.60 12.21
C SER A 100 -3.28 -12.10 13.45
N ALA A 101 -2.72 -12.37 14.63
CA ALA A 101 -3.21 -11.87 15.91
C ALA A 101 -3.28 -10.32 15.99
N CYS A 102 -2.50 -9.60 15.17
CA CYS A 102 -2.47 -8.13 15.20
C CYS A 102 -3.52 -7.49 14.29
N TRP A 103 -3.94 -8.18 13.21
CA TRP A 103 -4.84 -7.60 12.20
C TRP A 103 -6.25 -8.17 12.21
N LYS A 104 -6.44 -9.45 12.53
CA LYS A 104 -7.79 -10.05 12.60
C LYS A 104 -8.74 -9.37 13.60
N PRO A 105 -8.28 -8.90 14.79
CA PRO A 105 -9.18 -8.23 15.72
C PRO A 105 -9.63 -6.81 15.30
N MET A 106 -9.08 -6.27 14.20
CA MET A 106 -9.34 -4.88 13.78
C MET A 106 -10.73 -4.75 13.15
N LYS A 107 -11.70 -4.29 13.93
CA LYS A 107 -13.11 -4.19 13.52
C LYS A 107 -13.35 -3.32 12.29
N GLN A 108 -12.53 -2.29 12.09
CA GLN A 108 -12.63 -1.37 10.96
C GLN A 108 -11.85 -1.81 9.73
N LEU A 109 -10.98 -2.81 9.86
CA LEU A 109 -10.17 -3.31 8.76
C LEU A 109 -11.06 -3.96 7.72
N LYS A 110 -10.89 -3.55 6.45
CA LYS A 110 -11.66 -4.07 5.31
C LYS A 110 -10.75 -4.68 4.26
N VAL A 111 -9.55 -4.15 4.08
CA VAL A 111 -8.62 -4.61 3.05
C VAL A 111 -7.22 -4.77 3.61
N VAL A 112 -6.59 -5.90 3.28
CA VAL A 112 -5.19 -6.19 3.59
C VAL A 112 -4.47 -6.60 2.32
N ILE A 113 -3.34 -5.97 2.05
CA ILE A 113 -2.55 -6.22 0.85
C ILE A 113 -1.11 -6.52 1.26
N ASP A 114 -0.61 -7.70 0.90
CA ASP A 114 0.81 -8.04 1.02
C ASP A 114 1.49 -8.02 -0.35
N LEU A 115 2.61 -7.30 -0.44
CA LEU A 115 3.39 -7.17 -1.67
C LEU A 115 4.63 -8.07 -1.67
N ASN A 116 4.86 -8.83 -0.60
CA ASN A 116 5.93 -9.82 -0.54
C ASN A 116 5.51 -11.13 -1.25
N ALA A 117 6.23 -11.50 -2.31
CA ALA A 117 6.03 -12.76 -3.03
C ALA A 117 6.98 -13.89 -2.56
N VAL A 118 7.95 -13.57 -1.68
CA VAL A 118 8.98 -14.51 -1.22
C VAL A 118 8.61 -15.02 0.17
N PRO A 119 8.48 -16.35 0.38
CA PRO A 119 8.19 -16.91 1.70
C PRO A 119 9.27 -16.58 2.75
N PRO A 120 8.88 -16.36 4.02
CA PRO A 120 7.50 -16.26 4.52
C PRO A 120 6.77 -15.00 4.01
N ALA A 121 5.45 -15.06 3.92
CA ALA A 121 4.62 -13.90 3.62
C ALA A 121 4.87 -12.75 4.62
N GLY A 122 4.74 -11.52 4.14
CA GLY A 122 4.86 -10.30 4.94
C GLY A 122 3.72 -10.16 5.95
N ILE A 123 2.51 -10.55 5.56
CA ILE A 123 1.35 -10.60 6.45
C ILE A 123 0.92 -12.05 6.62
N GLU A 124 0.84 -12.51 7.85
CA GLU A 124 0.41 -13.86 8.18
C GLU A 124 -1.05 -14.09 7.78
N GLU A 125 -1.32 -15.27 7.23
CA GLU A 125 -2.60 -15.71 6.63
C GLU A 125 -3.03 -15.01 5.33
N VAL A 126 -2.22 -14.11 4.77
CA VAL A 126 -2.40 -13.62 3.40
C VAL A 126 -1.65 -14.54 2.44
N ASP A 127 -2.38 -15.18 1.52
CA ASP A 127 -1.77 -16.02 0.48
C ASP A 127 -1.26 -15.15 -0.66
N VAL A 128 -0.12 -15.51 -1.27
CA VAL A 128 0.47 -14.73 -2.38
C VAL A 128 -0.46 -14.63 -3.60
N MET A 129 -1.38 -15.57 -3.77
CA MET A 129 -2.39 -15.60 -4.84
C MET A 129 -3.69 -14.87 -4.48
N ASP A 130 -3.87 -14.45 -3.22
CA ASP A 130 -5.12 -13.83 -2.78
C ASP A 130 -5.47 -12.62 -3.66
N LYS A 131 -6.74 -12.55 -4.09
CA LYS A 131 -7.23 -11.50 -4.98
C LYS A 131 -8.66 -11.15 -4.62
N ALA A 132 -8.81 -10.23 -3.66
CA ALA A 132 -10.08 -9.97 -2.99
C ALA A 132 -10.64 -11.24 -2.32
N THR A 133 -9.77 -12.10 -1.80
CA THR A 133 -10.19 -13.29 -1.06
C THR A 133 -10.74 -12.85 0.29
N ASP A 134 -11.99 -13.16 0.59
CA ASP A 134 -12.58 -12.85 1.90
C ASP A 134 -12.02 -13.80 2.96
N ARG A 135 -11.51 -13.23 4.06
CA ARG A 135 -11.12 -13.92 5.28
C ARG A 135 -11.77 -13.20 6.46
N ASP A 136 -12.83 -13.79 6.99
CA ASP A 136 -13.54 -13.26 8.16
C ASP A 136 -14.07 -11.82 7.95
N GLY A 137 -14.52 -11.48 6.73
CA GLY A 137 -15.03 -10.15 6.34
C GLY A 137 -13.94 -9.14 5.97
N ILE A 138 -12.69 -9.59 5.83
CA ILE A 138 -11.55 -8.77 5.42
C ILE A 138 -11.07 -9.29 4.06
N LEU A 139 -10.99 -8.39 3.08
CA LEU A 139 -10.53 -8.72 1.73
C LEU A 139 -9.00 -8.73 1.67
N CYS A 140 -8.45 -9.91 1.39
CA CYS A 140 -7.02 -10.13 1.27
C CYS A 140 -6.55 -10.07 -0.19
N TYR A 141 -5.36 -9.50 -0.35
CA TYR A 141 -4.62 -9.46 -1.60
C TYR A 141 -3.17 -9.86 -1.37
N GLY A 142 -2.70 -10.85 -2.14
CA GLY A 142 -1.30 -11.24 -2.19
C GLY A 142 -0.54 -10.59 -3.32
N ALA A 143 0.79 -10.77 -3.30
CA ALA A 143 1.70 -10.14 -4.24
C ALA A 143 1.43 -10.54 -5.70
N ILE A 144 1.06 -11.81 -5.95
CA ILE A 144 0.69 -12.29 -7.30
C ILE A 144 -0.72 -11.81 -7.67
N GLY A 145 -1.64 -11.80 -6.71
CA GLY A 145 -3.01 -11.30 -6.91
C GLY A 145 -3.09 -9.85 -7.39
N VAL A 146 -2.14 -8.99 -6.98
CA VAL A 146 -1.99 -7.61 -7.49
C VAL A 146 -0.93 -7.47 -8.58
N GLY A 147 0.00 -8.43 -8.72
CA GLY A 147 1.13 -8.39 -9.64
C GLY A 147 0.72 -8.43 -11.11
N GLY A 148 -0.36 -9.14 -11.44
CA GLY A 148 -0.89 -9.19 -12.81
C GLY A 148 -1.27 -7.81 -13.36
N THR A 149 -1.93 -6.97 -12.54
CA THR A 149 -2.25 -5.58 -12.91
C THR A 149 -0.98 -4.75 -13.09
N LYS A 150 0.02 -4.91 -12.21
CA LYS A 150 1.30 -4.20 -12.33
C LYS A 150 2.01 -4.53 -13.65
N MET A 151 1.96 -5.78 -14.11
CA MET A 151 2.53 -6.18 -15.39
C MET A 151 1.82 -5.55 -16.59
N LYS A 152 0.48 -5.48 -16.56
CA LYS A 152 -0.31 -4.81 -17.60
C LYS A 152 0.01 -3.31 -17.69
N ILE A 153 0.05 -2.63 -16.55
CA ILE A 153 0.40 -1.20 -16.47
C ILE A 153 1.80 -0.97 -17.02
N HIS A 154 2.77 -1.79 -16.61
CA HIS A 154 4.15 -1.64 -17.06
C HIS A 154 4.26 -1.79 -18.59
N LYS A 155 3.60 -2.80 -19.18
CA LYS A 155 3.59 -2.97 -20.63
C LYS A 155 2.95 -1.78 -21.35
N ALA A 156 1.81 -1.30 -20.86
CA ALA A 156 1.12 -0.15 -21.43
C ALA A 156 1.95 1.14 -21.32
N ALA A 157 2.63 1.36 -20.19
CA ALA A 157 3.54 2.49 -20.02
C ALA A 157 4.68 2.49 -21.05
N ILE A 158 5.32 1.34 -21.27
CA ILE A 158 6.37 1.22 -22.29
C ILE A 158 5.81 1.48 -23.69
N GLN A 159 4.62 0.99 -24.01
CA GLN A 159 3.98 1.25 -25.31
C GLN A 159 3.71 2.74 -25.52
N LYS A 160 3.20 3.45 -24.50
CA LYS A 160 2.92 4.89 -24.57
C LYS A 160 4.16 5.75 -24.82
N LEU A 161 5.35 5.31 -24.37
CA LEU A 161 6.60 6.03 -24.65
C LEU A 161 6.94 6.10 -26.14
N PHE A 162 6.34 5.25 -26.99
CA PHE A 162 6.52 5.29 -28.44
C PHE A 162 5.44 6.08 -29.17
N GLU A 163 4.46 6.64 -28.46
CA GLU A 163 3.38 7.44 -29.05
C GLU A 163 3.77 8.92 -29.19
N THR A 164 4.60 9.45 -28.27
CA THR A 164 5.05 10.84 -28.21
C THR A 164 6.46 10.96 -27.62
N ASN A 165 7.24 11.97 -28.03
CA ASN A 165 8.66 12.11 -27.64
C ASN A 165 8.90 12.92 -26.34
N ASP A 166 7.86 13.51 -25.76
CA ASP A 166 7.90 14.42 -24.62
C ASP A 166 7.18 13.87 -23.38
N LEU A 167 6.84 12.58 -23.39
CA LEU A 167 6.08 11.95 -22.31
C LEU A 167 6.97 11.70 -21.07
N LEU A 168 6.56 12.27 -19.93
CA LEU A 168 7.12 11.95 -18.62
C LEU A 168 6.15 11.04 -17.86
N LEU A 169 6.55 9.79 -17.64
CA LEU A 169 5.76 8.82 -16.88
C LEU A 169 6.32 8.66 -15.46
N ASP A 170 5.75 9.38 -14.50
CA ASP A 170 6.01 9.18 -13.08
C ASP A 170 4.76 8.60 -12.40
N THR A 171 4.69 8.77 -11.09
CA THR A 171 3.81 8.06 -10.17
C THR A 171 2.34 8.26 -10.52
N GLU A 172 1.95 9.49 -10.90
CA GLU A 172 0.56 9.78 -11.24
C GLU A 172 0.20 9.25 -12.62
N GLU A 173 1.06 9.46 -13.62
CA GLU A 173 0.79 9.04 -15.00
C GLU A 173 0.73 7.51 -15.07
N ILE A 174 1.62 6.81 -14.36
CA ILE A 174 1.60 5.35 -14.25
C ILE A 174 0.33 4.88 -13.51
N TYR A 175 -0.11 5.59 -12.48
CA TYR A 175 -1.38 5.26 -11.83
C TYR A 175 -2.56 5.44 -12.79
N GLN A 176 -2.59 6.53 -13.53
CA GLN A 176 -3.67 6.85 -14.47
C GLN A 176 -3.77 5.79 -15.57
N ILE A 177 -2.63 5.34 -16.13
CA ILE A 177 -2.61 4.18 -17.05
C ILE A 177 -3.29 2.97 -16.42
N GLY A 178 -3.09 2.74 -15.12
CA GLY A 178 -3.75 1.65 -14.40
C GLY A 178 -5.24 1.84 -14.14
N VAL A 179 -5.73 3.08 -14.07
CA VAL A 179 -7.17 3.39 -14.05
C VAL A 179 -7.77 3.11 -15.43
N ASP A 180 -7.15 3.61 -16.48
CA ASP A 180 -7.62 3.47 -17.88
C ASP A 180 -7.67 2.01 -18.33
N LEU A 181 -6.81 1.14 -17.78
CA LEU A 181 -6.83 -0.29 -18.07
C LEU A 181 -7.93 -1.07 -17.32
N GLN A 182 -8.63 -0.42 -16.39
CA GLN A 182 -9.73 -1.02 -15.61
C GLN A 182 -11.11 -0.50 -15.98
N SER A 183 -11.20 0.64 -16.69
CA SER A 183 -12.41 1.12 -17.38
C SER A 183 -12.69 0.28 -18.63
#